data_AF-A0A9Q0PQR5-F1
#
_entry.id   AF-A0A9Q0PQR5-F1
#
_cell.length_a   1.000
_cell.length_b   1.000
_cell.length_c   1.000
_cell.angle_alpha   90.00
_cell.angle_beta   90.00
_cell.angle_gamma   90.00
#
_symmetry.space_group_name_H-M   'P 1'
#
loop_
_entity.id
_entity.type
_entity.pdbx_description
1 polymer ?
#
loop_
_entity_poly.entity_id
_entity_poly.type
_entity_poly.pdbx_seq_one_letter_code
_entity_poly.pdbx_strand_id
1 'polypeptide(L)'
;MLIVLIVLIRRKSRELDESENIDKTFSRAIPPPRPTRKFQEGPASMLRKFSYKETMKATDNFNTIIGQGGFGTVFKAEFSGGLVAAVKRMNKVSEQAEEEFCREIELLARLHHRHLVALRGFCIKKNERFLMYEYMANGSLKDHLHSPGSPLSWQTRMQIAIDVANALEYLHFYCDPPLCHRDIKSSNILLDENFVAKVADFGLAHASKDGSICFEPVNTDIRGTPGLGIKYPCCNLKYLHVSPH
;
A
#
# COMPACT_ATOMS: atom_id res chain seq x y z
N MET A 1 -12.27 12.54 10.49
CA MET A 1 -11.73 11.16 10.42
C MET A 1 -10.59 10.90 11.41
N LEU A 2 -9.56 11.76 11.53
CA LEU A 2 -8.51 11.62 12.57
C LEU A 2 -9.03 11.76 14.01
N ILE A 3 -10.01 12.63 14.26
CA ILE A 3 -10.65 12.73 15.59
C ILE A 3 -11.37 11.43 15.95
N VAL A 4 -12.02 10.79 14.97
CA VAL A 4 -12.71 9.51 15.19
C VAL A 4 -11.68 8.41 15.46
N LEU A 5 -10.56 8.36 14.73
CA LEU A 5 -9.46 7.42 14.99
C LEU A 5 -8.80 7.67 16.36
N ILE A 6 -8.54 8.91 16.76
CA ILE A 6 -7.98 9.25 18.08
C ILE A 6 -8.99 8.93 19.19
N VAL A 7 -10.28 9.16 18.98
CA VAL A 7 -11.33 8.80 19.94
C VAL A 7 -11.46 7.29 20.04
N LEU A 8 -11.37 6.54 18.94
CA LEU A 8 -11.41 5.08 18.94
C LEU A 8 -10.14 4.47 19.57
N ILE A 9 -8.96 5.03 19.32
CA ILE A 9 -7.70 4.61 19.95
C ILE A 9 -7.72 4.93 21.45
N ARG A 10 -8.17 6.14 21.85
CA ARG A 10 -8.29 6.50 23.27
C ARG A 10 -9.34 5.67 24.00
N ARG A 11 -10.45 5.35 23.34
CA ARG A 11 -11.52 4.53 23.91
C ARG A 11 -11.09 3.07 24.06
N LYS A 12 -10.38 2.51 23.08
CA LYS A 12 -9.74 1.18 23.15
C LYS A 12 -8.65 1.12 24.21
N SER A 13 -7.83 2.17 24.34
CA SER A 13 -6.80 2.26 25.39
C SER A 13 -7.41 2.29 26.79
N ARG A 14 -8.56 2.96 26.97
CA ARG A 14 -9.29 3.02 28.25
C ARG A 14 -9.97 1.69 28.62
N GLU A 15 -10.44 0.95 27.62
CA GLU A 15 -10.97 -0.42 27.81
C GLU A 15 -9.84 -1.44 28.15
N LEU A 16 -8.60 -1.20 27.69
CA LEU A 16 -7.43 -2.01 28.03
C LEU A 16 -6.89 -1.70 29.44
N ASP A 17 -6.90 -0.43 29.86
CA ASP A 17 -6.51 -0.01 31.22
C ASP A 17 -7.45 -0.55 32.31
N GLU A 18 -8.75 -0.74 32.01
CA GLU A 18 -9.70 -1.39 32.93
C GLU A 18 -9.47 -2.91 33.03
N SER A 19 -8.94 -3.55 31.97
CA SER A 19 -8.62 -4.98 31.96
C SER A 19 -7.30 -5.32 32.68
N GLU A 20 -6.30 -4.44 32.65
CA GLU A 20 -5.02 -4.61 33.35
C GLU A 20 -5.13 -4.45 34.88
N ASN A 21 -6.19 -3.81 35.38
CA ASN A 21 -6.39 -3.63 36.82
C ASN A 21 -6.96 -4.89 37.51
N ILE A 22 -7.54 -5.82 36.74
CA ILE A 22 -8.09 -7.09 37.25
C ILE A 22 -6.98 -8.15 37.38
N ASP A 23 -5.93 -8.09 36.57
CA ASP A 23 -4.89 -9.13 36.48
C ASP A 23 -3.71 -8.93 37.46
N LYS A 24 -3.71 -7.83 38.24
CA LYS A 24 -2.70 -7.58 39.29
C LYS A 24 -2.88 -8.40 40.56
N THR A 25 -3.88 -9.30 40.63
CA THR A 25 -4.14 -10.14 41.82
C THR A 25 -3.46 -11.51 41.77
N PHE A 26 -2.76 -11.90 40.70
CA PHE A 26 -2.11 -13.24 40.66
C PHE A 26 -0.65 -13.19 40.20
N SER A 27 0.24 -12.91 41.14
CA SER A 27 1.69 -13.06 40.95
C SER A 27 2.13 -14.51 41.17
N ARG A 28 2.82 -15.14 40.19
CA ARG A 28 4.19 -15.70 40.34
C ARG A 28 4.62 -16.68 39.22
N ALA A 29 5.92 -16.57 38.92
CA ALA A 29 6.85 -17.51 38.27
C ALA A 29 6.82 -17.63 36.73
N ILE A 30 7.83 -17.01 36.08
CA ILE A 30 8.13 -17.12 34.63
C ILE A 30 9.32 -18.08 34.45
N PRO A 31 9.20 -19.19 33.68
CA PRO A 31 10.32 -20.04 33.27
C PRO A 31 11.08 -19.45 32.06
N PRO A 32 12.32 -19.90 31.77
CA PRO A 32 13.18 -19.27 30.77
C PRO A 32 12.64 -19.36 29.33
N PRO A 33 13.04 -18.44 28.44
CA PRO A 33 12.48 -18.33 27.10
C PRO A 33 12.89 -19.53 26.23
N ARG A 34 11.91 -20.14 25.57
CA ARG A 34 12.13 -21.15 24.54
C ARG A 34 12.64 -20.49 23.26
N PRO A 35 13.50 -21.16 22.48
CA PRO A 35 14.10 -20.58 21.27
C PRO A 35 13.01 -20.25 20.25
N THR A 36 13.07 -19.02 19.77
CA THR A 36 12.22 -18.44 18.73
C THR A 36 12.24 -19.32 17.48
N ARG A 37 11.06 -19.77 17.06
CA ARG A 37 10.88 -20.39 15.74
C ARG A 37 11.26 -19.34 14.69
N LYS A 38 12.40 -19.57 14.03
CA LYS A 38 12.79 -18.81 12.84
C LYS A 38 11.63 -18.89 11.85
N PHE A 39 11.06 -17.74 11.53
CA PHE A 39 10.08 -17.61 10.48
C PHE A 39 10.78 -18.05 9.18
N GLN A 40 10.22 -19.06 8.51
CA GLN A 40 10.77 -19.53 7.25
C GLN A 40 10.62 -18.38 6.23
N GLU A 41 11.75 -17.86 5.75
CA GLU A 41 11.80 -16.98 4.59
C GLU A 41 11.17 -17.73 3.41
N GLY A 42 9.97 -17.30 3.00
CA GLY A 42 9.37 -17.75 1.77
C GLY A 42 10.24 -17.35 0.58
N PRO A 43 10.23 -18.10 -0.53
CA PRO A 43 11.02 -17.76 -1.70
C PRO A 43 10.64 -16.35 -2.17
N ALA A 44 11.63 -15.45 -2.23
CA ALA A 44 11.47 -14.14 -2.84
C ALA A 44 10.82 -14.34 -4.22
N SER A 45 9.62 -13.80 -4.43
CA SER A 45 8.95 -13.96 -5.72
C SER A 45 9.74 -13.15 -6.73
N MET A 46 10.63 -13.82 -7.49
CA MET A 46 11.37 -13.17 -8.57
C MET A 46 10.37 -12.56 -9.54
N LEU A 47 10.48 -11.25 -9.78
CA LEU A 47 9.70 -10.56 -10.79
C LEU A 47 9.92 -11.22 -12.15
N ARG A 48 8.84 -11.67 -12.79
CA ARG A 48 8.93 -12.29 -14.11
C ARG A 48 8.92 -11.22 -15.20
N LYS A 49 9.83 -11.33 -16.17
CA LYS A 49 9.74 -10.58 -17.42
C LYS A 49 8.80 -11.29 -18.37
N PHE A 50 7.65 -10.68 -18.65
CA PHE A 50 6.68 -11.21 -19.59
C PHE A 50 6.92 -10.72 -21.02
N SER A 51 6.54 -11.52 -22.01
CA SER A 51 6.54 -11.12 -23.41
C SER A 51 5.26 -10.39 -23.80
N TYR A 52 5.34 -9.46 -24.74
CA TYR A 52 4.14 -8.80 -25.26
C TYR A 52 3.11 -9.78 -25.82
N LYS A 53 3.57 -10.85 -26.49
CA LYS A 53 2.69 -11.84 -27.11
C LYS A 53 1.88 -12.60 -26.06
N GLU A 54 2.51 -12.98 -24.94
CA GLU A 54 1.78 -13.63 -23.85
C GLU A 54 0.87 -12.66 -23.10
N THR A 55 1.31 -11.42 -22.84
CA THR A 55 0.46 -10.40 -22.21
C THR A 55 -0.77 -10.11 -23.07
N MET A 56 -0.60 -9.90 -24.38
CA MET A 56 -1.70 -9.65 -25.31
C MET A 56 -2.66 -10.84 -25.41
N LYS A 57 -2.14 -12.07 -25.38
CA LYS A 57 -2.99 -13.27 -25.36
C LYS A 57 -3.78 -13.36 -24.05
N ALA A 58 -3.12 -13.13 -22.91
CA ALA A 58 -3.73 -13.22 -21.59
C ALA A 58 -4.80 -12.16 -21.36
N THR A 59 -4.67 -10.98 -21.97
CA THR A 59 -5.67 -9.90 -21.90
C THR A 59 -6.75 -9.98 -22.97
N ASP A 60 -6.82 -11.08 -23.74
CA ASP A 60 -7.71 -11.21 -24.89
C ASP A 60 -7.63 -10.00 -25.84
N ASN A 61 -6.41 -9.65 -26.26
CA ASN A 61 -6.12 -8.44 -27.05
C ASN A 61 -6.54 -7.13 -26.37
N PHE A 62 -6.39 -7.05 -25.04
CA PHE A 62 -6.72 -5.88 -24.22
C PHE A 62 -8.22 -5.52 -24.22
N ASN A 63 -9.07 -6.54 -24.20
CA ASN A 63 -10.53 -6.39 -24.32
C ASN A 63 -11.20 -5.96 -22.99
N THR A 64 -10.81 -6.59 -21.87
CA THR A 64 -11.47 -6.34 -20.57
C THR A 64 -10.74 -5.27 -19.76
N ILE A 65 -11.23 -4.03 -19.82
CA ILE A 65 -10.76 -2.92 -18.98
C ILE A 65 -11.38 -3.04 -17.59
N ILE A 66 -10.54 -2.99 -16.55
CA ILE A 66 -10.94 -2.99 -15.13
C ILE A 66 -10.61 -1.68 -14.42
N GLY A 67 -9.86 -0.78 -15.06
CA GLY A 67 -9.59 0.55 -14.53
C GLY A 67 -8.93 1.44 -15.57
N GLN A 68 -9.18 2.74 -15.51
CA GLN A 68 -8.57 3.72 -16.41
C GLN A 68 -8.34 5.04 -15.67
N GLY A 69 -7.17 5.64 -15.84
CA GLY A 69 -6.81 6.90 -15.19
C GLY A 69 -5.52 7.52 -15.73
N GLY A 70 -5.00 8.53 -15.02
CA GLY A 70 -3.78 9.24 -15.41
C GLY A 70 -2.55 8.34 -15.56
N PHE A 71 -2.48 7.28 -14.75
CA PHE A 71 -1.37 6.33 -14.71
C PHE A 71 -1.45 5.21 -15.77
N GLY A 72 -2.50 5.17 -16.60
CA GLY A 72 -2.66 4.15 -17.62
C GLY A 72 -4.05 3.50 -17.67
N THR A 73 -4.12 2.43 -18.44
CA THR A 73 -5.29 1.56 -18.54
C THR A 73 -4.96 0.20 -17.96
N VAL A 74 -5.83 -0.33 -17.10
CA VAL A 74 -5.66 -1.61 -16.43
C VAL A 74 -6.61 -2.62 -17.04
N PHE A 75 -6.06 -3.77 -17.44
CA PHE A 75 -6.79 -4.87 -18.06
C PHE A 75 -6.79 -6.10 -17.15
N LYS A 76 -7.89 -6.86 -17.16
CA LYS A 76 -7.86 -8.20 -16.59
C LYS A 76 -7.08 -9.12 -17.53
N ALA A 77 -6.23 -9.98 -16.97
CA ALA A 77 -5.48 -10.97 -17.72
C ALA A 77 -5.59 -12.35 -17.09
N GLU A 78 -5.71 -13.37 -17.93
CA GLU A 78 -5.69 -14.77 -17.54
C GLU A 78 -4.58 -15.50 -18.30
N PHE A 79 -3.51 -15.85 -17.58
CA PHE A 79 -2.37 -16.56 -18.14
C PHE A 79 -2.59 -18.07 -18.14
N SER A 80 -1.88 -18.77 -19.02
CA SER A 80 -1.84 -20.23 -19.03
C SER A 80 -1.40 -20.76 -17.65
N GLY A 81 -2.16 -21.69 -17.09
CA GLY A 81 -1.94 -22.22 -15.74
C GLY A 81 -2.84 -21.59 -14.66
N GLY A 82 -3.85 -20.80 -15.04
CA GLY A 82 -4.87 -20.28 -14.13
C GLY A 82 -4.47 -19.03 -13.36
N LEU A 83 -3.32 -18.43 -13.68
CA LEU A 83 -2.89 -17.19 -13.05
C LEU A 83 -3.72 -16.01 -13.59
N VAL A 84 -4.53 -15.43 -12.72
CA VAL A 84 -5.27 -14.18 -12.98
C VAL A 84 -4.47 -12.98 -12.48
N ALA A 85 -4.34 -11.95 -13.31
CA ALA A 85 -3.56 -10.76 -13.02
C ALA A 85 -4.25 -9.48 -13.50
N ALA A 86 -3.84 -8.34 -12.95
CA ALA A 86 -4.17 -7.01 -13.45
C ALA A 86 -2.97 -6.47 -14.25
N VAL A 87 -3.17 -6.18 -15.54
CA VAL A 87 -2.15 -5.65 -16.45
C VAL A 87 -2.35 -4.14 -16.57
N LYS A 88 -1.52 -3.34 -15.90
CA LYS A 88 -1.46 -1.88 -16.06
C LYS A 88 -0.59 -1.55 -17.26
N ARG A 89 -1.20 -1.07 -18.35
CA ARG A 89 -0.52 -0.50 -19.51
C ARG A 89 -0.29 0.99 -19.26
N MET A 90 0.97 1.41 -19.21
CA MET A 90 1.30 2.82 -19.04
C MET A 90 0.86 3.61 -20.29
N ASN A 91 0.40 4.85 -20.08
CA ASN A 91 0.08 5.77 -21.19
C ASN A 91 1.36 6.15 -21.97
N LYS A 92 1.20 6.85 -23.12
CA LYS A 92 2.29 7.23 -24.05
C LYS A 92 3.61 7.58 -23.33
N VAL A 93 4.72 7.14 -23.93
CA VAL A 93 6.11 7.35 -23.49
C VAL A 93 6.39 8.85 -23.32
N SER A 94 6.22 9.36 -22.10
CA SER A 94 6.86 10.57 -21.62
C SER A 94 8.01 10.15 -20.70
N GLU A 95 9.02 11.01 -20.56
CA GLU A 95 10.11 10.76 -19.60
C GLU A 95 9.55 10.52 -18.19
N GLN A 96 8.55 11.29 -17.79
CA GLN A 96 7.88 11.15 -16.50
C GLN A 96 7.21 9.78 -16.31
N ALA A 97 6.52 9.25 -17.33
CA ALA A 97 5.87 7.95 -17.25
C ALA A 97 6.89 6.79 -17.21
N GLU A 98 8.04 6.96 -17.88
CA GLU A 98 9.13 5.98 -17.82
C GLU A 98 9.79 5.97 -16.43
N GLU A 99 10.01 7.15 -15.82
CA GLU A 99 10.51 7.25 -14.45
C GLU A 99 9.56 6.58 -13.43
N GLU A 100 8.26 6.82 -13.55
CA GLU A 100 7.25 6.18 -12.70
C GLU A 100 7.26 4.66 -12.86
N PHE A 101 7.36 4.18 -14.10
CA PHE A 101 7.45 2.75 -14.40
C PHE A 101 8.69 2.10 -13.77
N CYS A 102 9.87 2.68 -13.98
CA CYS A 102 11.11 2.16 -13.41
C CYS A 102 11.08 2.18 -11.87
N ARG A 103 10.62 3.29 -11.28
CA ARG A 103 10.48 3.43 -9.83
C ARG A 103 9.54 2.37 -9.24
N GLU A 104 8.40 2.15 -9.88
CA GLU A 104 7.41 1.19 -9.40
C GLU A 104 7.97 -0.24 -9.42
N ILE A 105 8.74 -0.62 -10.46
CA ILE A 105 9.45 -1.90 -10.51
C ILE A 105 10.50 -1.99 -9.40
N GLU A 106 11.36 -0.99 -9.25
CA GLU A 106 12.46 -1.01 -8.27
C GLU A 106 11.96 -1.14 -6.83
N LEU A 107 10.86 -0.45 -6.50
CA LEU A 107 10.26 -0.51 -5.18
C LEU A 107 9.52 -1.83 -4.97
N LEU A 108 8.62 -2.21 -5.88
CA LEU A 108 7.81 -3.42 -5.69
C LEU A 108 8.61 -4.72 -5.84
N ALA A 109 9.81 -4.67 -6.43
CA ALA A 109 10.74 -5.80 -6.43
C ALA A 109 11.24 -6.17 -5.02
N ARG A 110 11.31 -5.19 -4.10
CA ARG A 110 11.83 -5.39 -2.73
C ARG A 110 10.75 -5.37 -1.66
N LEU A 111 9.60 -4.77 -1.93
CA LEU A 111 8.49 -4.69 -0.97
C LEU A 111 7.66 -5.97 -0.96
N HIS A 112 7.57 -6.59 0.22
CA HIS A 112 6.80 -7.82 0.42
C HIS A 112 5.97 -7.70 1.69
N HIS A 113 4.71 -7.34 1.53
CA HIS A 113 3.79 -7.21 2.66
C HIS A 113 2.36 -7.54 2.24
N ARG A 114 1.62 -8.23 3.13
CA ARG A 114 0.29 -8.78 2.81
C ARG A 114 -0.77 -7.72 2.46
N HIS A 115 -0.56 -6.49 2.90
CA HIS A 115 -1.44 -5.34 2.65
C HIS A 115 -0.87 -4.38 1.57
N LEU A 116 0.11 -4.83 0.78
CA LEU A 116 0.56 -4.15 -0.43
C LEU A 116 0.22 -5.01 -1.64
N VAL A 117 -0.22 -4.38 -2.74
CA VAL A 117 -0.49 -5.10 -3.98
C VAL A 117 0.82 -5.60 -4.57
N ALA A 118 0.92 -6.91 -4.73
CA ALA A 118 2.13 -7.56 -5.21
C ALA A 118 2.31 -7.37 -6.73
N LEU A 119 3.50 -6.91 -7.14
CA LEU A 119 3.94 -6.95 -8.52
C LEU A 119 4.38 -8.38 -8.86
N ARG A 120 3.76 -8.98 -9.86
CA ARG A 120 4.10 -10.31 -10.39
C ARG A 120 5.19 -10.23 -11.47
N GLY A 121 5.28 -9.10 -12.16
CA GLY A 121 6.27 -8.91 -13.21
C GLY A 121 6.01 -7.70 -14.08
N PHE A 122 6.76 -7.60 -15.18
CA PHE A 122 6.68 -6.49 -16.12
C PHE A 122 6.92 -6.94 -17.57
N CYS A 123 6.46 -6.16 -18.54
CA CYS A 123 6.75 -6.37 -19.97
C CYS A 123 7.20 -5.06 -20.60
N ILE A 124 8.29 -5.13 -21.36
CA ILE A 124 8.89 -4.02 -22.11
C ILE A 124 9.01 -4.44 -23.56
N LYS A 125 8.35 -3.73 -24.48
CA LYS A 125 8.50 -3.95 -25.93
C LYS A 125 8.35 -2.64 -26.69
N LYS A 126 9.42 -2.16 -27.33
CA LYS A 126 9.44 -0.87 -28.02
C LYS A 126 8.94 0.24 -27.07
N ASN A 127 7.80 0.86 -27.38
CA ASN A 127 7.18 1.94 -26.59
C ASN A 127 6.09 1.43 -25.63
N GLU A 128 5.93 0.11 -25.51
CA GLU A 128 4.97 -0.49 -24.60
C GLU A 128 5.62 -0.80 -23.26
N ARG A 129 4.92 -0.44 -22.18
CA ARG A 129 5.28 -0.69 -20.79
C ARG A 129 4.07 -1.28 -20.08
N PHE A 130 4.23 -2.48 -19.52
CA PHE A 130 3.21 -3.15 -18.74
C PHE A 130 3.73 -3.58 -17.39
N LEU A 131 2.89 -3.42 -16.37
CA LEU A 131 3.09 -3.95 -15.02
C LEU A 131 1.99 -4.98 -14.75
N MET A 132 2.38 -6.16 -14.30
CA MET A 132 1.46 -7.24 -13.95
C MET A 132 1.35 -7.33 -12.44
N TYR A 133 0.19 -7.03 -11.90
CA TYR A 133 -0.12 -7.16 -10.49
C TYR A 133 -0.97 -8.39 -10.22
N GLU A 134 -1.02 -8.81 -8.96
CA GLU A 134 -2.12 -9.66 -8.51
C GLU A 134 -3.48 -9.02 -8.80
N TYR A 135 -4.46 -9.86 -9.12
CA TYR A 135 -5.81 -9.39 -9.41
C TYR A 135 -6.59 -9.17 -8.11
N MET A 136 -7.25 -8.02 -8.01
CA MET A 136 -8.02 -7.61 -6.83
C MET A 136 -9.52 -7.73 -7.14
N ALA A 137 -10.11 -8.86 -6.76
CA ALA A 137 -11.42 -9.29 -7.25
C ALA A 137 -12.59 -8.35 -6.89
N ASN A 138 -12.46 -7.60 -5.79
CA ASN A 138 -13.48 -6.67 -5.34
C ASN A 138 -13.19 -5.21 -5.73
N GLY A 139 -12.23 -4.95 -6.62
CA GLY A 139 -11.98 -3.60 -7.14
C GLY A 139 -11.43 -2.64 -6.08
N SER A 140 -11.68 -1.34 -6.26
CA SER A 140 -11.16 -0.30 -5.36
C SER A 140 -12.16 0.09 -4.26
N LEU A 141 -11.67 0.54 -3.11
CA LEU A 141 -12.50 1.06 -2.03
C LEU A 141 -13.36 2.25 -2.50
N LYS A 142 -12.89 3.05 -3.46
CA LYS A 142 -13.67 4.12 -4.08
C LYS A 142 -14.97 3.58 -4.68
N ASP A 143 -14.91 2.44 -5.36
CA ASP A 143 -16.08 1.83 -6.01
C ASP A 143 -17.13 1.45 -4.95
N HIS A 144 -16.69 0.92 -3.80
CA HIS A 144 -17.58 0.55 -2.69
C HIS A 144 -18.14 1.74 -1.91
N LEU A 145 -17.47 2.89 -1.92
CA LEU A 145 -17.91 4.09 -1.21
C LEU A 145 -18.89 4.94 -2.03
N HIS A 146 -18.83 4.85 -3.35
CA HIS A 146 -19.59 5.73 -4.26
C HIS A 146 -20.59 4.99 -5.15
N SER A 147 -20.53 3.65 -5.24
CA SER A 147 -21.50 2.89 -6.03
C SER A 147 -22.79 2.64 -5.26
N PRO A 148 -23.96 2.66 -5.92
CA PRO A 148 -25.27 2.40 -5.29
C PRO A 148 -25.52 0.94 -4.90
N GLY A 149 -24.46 0.11 -4.84
CA GLY A 149 -24.52 -1.31 -4.50
C GLY A 149 -24.67 -1.56 -3.00
N SER A 150 -24.34 -2.78 -2.58
CA SER A 150 -24.35 -3.15 -1.16
C SER A 150 -23.22 -2.43 -0.42
N PRO A 151 -23.53 -1.53 0.53
CA PRO A 151 -22.50 -0.81 1.26
C PRO A 151 -21.71 -1.78 2.14
N LEU A 152 -20.39 -1.55 2.26
CA LEU A 152 -19.54 -2.32 3.16
C LEU A 152 -20.07 -2.26 4.61
N SER A 153 -20.06 -3.41 5.29
CA SER A 153 -20.40 -3.51 6.71
C SER A 153 -19.42 -2.67 7.56
N TRP A 154 -19.84 -2.27 8.76
CA TRP A 154 -18.97 -1.52 9.67
C TRP A 154 -17.70 -2.32 10.02
N GLN A 155 -17.85 -3.60 10.26
CA GLN A 155 -16.76 -4.54 10.56
C GLN A 155 -15.75 -4.58 9.42
N THR A 156 -16.21 -4.71 8.18
CA THR A 156 -15.34 -4.69 6.99
C THR A 156 -14.62 -3.36 6.85
N ARG A 157 -15.29 -2.21 7.09
CA ARG A 157 -14.64 -0.89 7.05
C ARG A 157 -13.54 -0.75 8.09
N MET A 158 -13.75 -1.27 9.30
CA MET A 158 -12.73 -1.27 10.35
C MET A 158 -11.55 -2.14 9.99
N GLN A 159 -11.79 -3.32 9.41
CA GLN A 159 -10.73 -4.20 8.93
C GLN A 159 -9.89 -3.53 7.83
N ILE A 160 -10.55 -2.90 6.83
CA ILE A 160 -9.87 -2.15 5.76
C ILE A 160 -8.99 -1.03 6.35
N ALA A 161 -9.46 -0.30 7.36
CA ALA A 161 -8.67 0.74 8.00
C ALA A 161 -7.42 0.18 8.72
N ILE A 162 -7.55 -0.97 9.40
CA ILE A 162 -6.43 -1.68 10.03
C ILE A 162 -5.43 -2.16 8.98
N ASP A 163 -5.90 -2.79 7.91
CA ASP A 163 -5.07 -3.30 6.83
C ASP A 163 -4.23 -2.19 6.18
N VAL A 164 -4.85 -1.02 5.92
CA VAL A 164 -4.14 0.16 5.39
C VAL A 164 -3.15 0.72 6.41
N ALA A 165 -3.48 0.74 7.70
CA ALA A 165 -2.55 1.18 8.74
C ALA A 165 -1.32 0.27 8.80
N ASN A 166 -1.50 -1.06 8.75
CA ASN A 166 -0.41 -2.04 8.72
C ASN A 166 0.49 -1.85 7.49
N ALA A 167 -0.10 -1.58 6.32
CA ALA A 167 0.66 -1.26 5.11
C ALA A 167 1.54 -0.01 5.28
N LEU A 168 0.99 1.05 5.86
CA LEU A 168 1.74 2.30 6.08
C LEU A 168 2.81 2.15 7.17
N GLU A 169 2.53 1.39 8.22
CA GLU A 169 3.51 1.07 9.25
C GLU A 169 4.71 0.32 8.65
N TYR A 170 4.45 -0.70 7.82
CA TYR A 170 5.48 -1.40 7.08
C TYR A 170 6.36 -0.46 6.24
N LEU A 171 5.74 0.43 5.47
CA LEU A 171 6.47 1.37 4.61
C LEU A 171 7.32 2.38 5.42
N HIS A 172 6.79 2.87 6.54
CA HIS A 172 7.46 3.93 7.31
C HIS A 172 8.53 3.41 8.28
N PHE A 173 8.35 2.22 8.86
CA PHE A 173 9.18 1.76 9.98
C PHE A 173 9.98 0.49 9.67
N TYR A 174 9.56 -0.29 8.68
CA TYR A 174 10.18 -1.59 8.37
C TYR A 174 10.90 -1.59 7.01
N CYS A 175 10.77 -0.53 6.23
CA CYS A 175 11.59 -0.32 5.03
C CYS A 175 12.82 0.50 5.37
N ASP A 176 13.97 0.12 4.79
CA ASP A 176 15.22 0.87 4.89
C ASP A 176 15.69 1.26 3.48
N PRO A 177 15.74 2.56 3.15
CA PRO A 177 15.23 3.68 3.96
C PRO A 177 13.69 3.69 4.07
N PRO A 178 13.12 4.42 5.05
CA PRO A 178 11.68 4.65 5.15
C PRO A 178 11.06 5.14 3.84
N LEU A 179 9.90 4.60 3.48
CA LEU A 179 9.19 4.91 2.23
C LEU A 179 7.89 5.66 2.48
N CYS A 180 7.72 6.81 1.83
CA CYS A 180 6.45 7.52 1.79
C CYS A 180 5.70 7.21 0.49
N HIS A 181 4.47 6.72 0.57
CA HIS A 181 3.65 6.37 -0.60
C HIS A 181 3.24 7.59 -1.44
N ARG A 182 2.97 8.73 -0.79
CA ARG A 182 2.53 10.03 -1.35
C ARG A 182 1.18 10.07 -2.11
N ASP A 183 0.58 8.94 -2.48
CA ASP A 183 -0.75 8.92 -3.16
C ASP A 183 -1.78 8.01 -2.48
N ILE A 184 -1.97 8.17 -1.16
CA ILE A 184 -2.98 7.41 -0.41
C ILE A 184 -4.37 8.03 -0.63
N LYS A 185 -5.23 7.27 -1.32
CA LYS A 185 -6.63 7.61 -1.61
C LYS A 185 -7.46 6.35 -1.83
N SER A 186 -8.79 6.45 -1.75
CA SER A 186 -9.70 5.30 -1.87
C SER A 186 -9.61 4.55 -3.21
N SER A 187 -9.16 5.19 -4.31
CA SER A 187 -8.93 4.50 -5.58
C SER A 187 -7.67 3.63 -5.59
N ASN A 188 -6.73 3.89 -4.66
CA ASN A 188 -5.46 3.17 -4.55
C ASN A 188 -5.48 2.16 -3.39
N ILE A 189 -6.65 1.98 -2.75
CA ILE A 189 -6.90 0.88 -1.81
C ILE A 189 -7.73 -0.16 -2.56
N LEU A 190 -7.14 -1.30 -2.88
CA LEU A 190 -7.79 -2.38 -3.62
C LEU A 190 -8.18 -3.51 -2.66
N LEU A 191 -9.24 -4.24 -3.01
CA LEU A 191 -9.83 -5.28 -2.18
C LEU A 191 -9.72 -6.64 -2.89
N ASP A 192 -9.12 -7.62 -2.22
CA ASP A 192 -9.03 -8.99 -2.74
C ASP A 192 -10.37 -9.73 -2.62
N GLU A 193 -10.44 -11.00 -3.02
CA GLU A 193 -11.65 -11.81 -2.95
C GLU A 193 -12.27 -11.91 -1.54
N ASN A 194 -11.47 -11.72 -0.49
CA ASN A 194 -11.88 -11.80 0.92
C ASN A 194 -12.09 -10.42 1.56
N PHE A 195 -12.10 -9.35 0.76
CA PHE A 195 -12.16 -7.96 1.23
C PHE A 195 -10.96 -7.54 2.09
N VAL A 196 -9.81 -8.21 1.97
CA VAL A 196 -8.55 -7.73 2.56
C VAL A 196 -8.07 -6.54 1.75
N ALA A 197 -7.75 -5.44 2.44
CA ALA A 197 -7.29 -4.24 1.78
C ALA A 197 -5.79 -4.31 1.47
N LYS A 198 -5.44 -3.85 0.27
CA LYS A 198 -4.06 -3.68 -0.17
C LYS A 198 -3.83 -2.31 -0.80
N VAL A 199 -2.74 -1.67 -0.41
CA VAL A 199 -2.30 -0.39 -0.99
C VAL A 199 -1.63 -0.65 -2.34
N ALA A 200 -2.02 0.12 -3.34
CA ALA A 200 -1.54 0.04 -4.72
C ALA A 200 -0.99 1.39 -5.21
N ASP A 201 -0.33 1.36 -6.38
CA ASP A 201 0.14 2.53 -7.14
C ASP A 201 1.33 3.28 -6.50
N PHE A 202 2.51 2.69 -6.67
CA PHE A 202 3.76 3.18 -6.08
C PHE A 202 4.56 4.10 -7.01
N GLY A 203 4.01 4.50 -8.16
CA GLY A 203 4.70 5.39 -9.12
C GLY A 203 5.12 6.73 -8.50
N LEU A 204 4.38 7.19 -7.49
CA LEU A 204 4.69 8.37 -6.72
C LEU A 204 5.37 8.06 -5.38
N ALA A 205 5.78 6.85 -5.03
CA ALA A 205 6.46 6.62 -3.75
C ALA A 205 7.86 7.28 -3.69
N HIS A 206 8.39 7.55 -2.51
CA HIS A 206 9.74 8.09 -2.33
C HIS A 206 10.42 7.56 -1.07
N ALA A 207 11.69 7.20 -1.21
CA ALA A 207 12.57 6.89 -0.11
C ALA A 207 13.03 8.17 0.60
N SER A 208 13.01 8.18 1.93
CA SER A 208 13.62 9.25 2.70
C SER A 208 15.14 9.22 2.54
N LYS A 209 15.78 10.38 2.35
CA LYS A 209 17.23 10.50 2.18
C LYS A 209 18.00 10.49 3.50
N ASP A 210 17.33 10.83 4.60
CA ASP A 210 17.98 11.11 5.89
C ASP A 210 17.64 10.08 6.98
N GLY A 211 17.03 8.94 6.62
CA GLY A 211 16.61 7.90 7.57
C GLY A 211 15.47 8.31 8.52
N SER A 212 15.07 9.58 8.53
CA SER A 212 13.90 10.10 9.22
C SER A 212 12.65 9.94 8.34
N ILE A 213 11.48 9.83 8.97
CA ILE A 213 10.20 9.89 8.26
C ILE A 213 10.01 11.36 7.85
N CYS A 214 10.59 11.75 6.71
CA CYS A 214 10.52 13.12 6.23
C CYS A 214 9.08 13.43 5.80
N PHE A 215 8.34 14.08 6.69
CA PHE A 215 7.12 14.84 6.36
C PHE A 215 7.45 16.25 5.85
N GLU A 216 8.75 16.57 5.69
CA GLU A 216 9.23 17.81 5.10
C GLU A 216 8.64 17.99 3.69
N PRO A 217 8.26 19.22 3.28
CA PRO A 217 7.94 19.51 1.90
C PRO A 217 9.21 19.30 1.08
N VAL A 218 9.38 18.10 0.53
CA VAL A 218 10.38 17.85 -0.49
C VAL A 218 10.02 18.81 -1.62
N ASN A 219 10.97 19.68 -2.01
CA ASN A 219 10.84 20.59 -3.16
C ASN A 219 10.85 19.80 -4.48
N THR A 220 10.01 18.77 -4.56
CA THR A 220 9.58 18.12 -5.78
C THR A 220 8.33 18.83 -6.23
N ASP A 221 8.28 19.15 -7.53
CA ASP A 221 7.10 19.65 -8.24
C ASP A 221 5.79 19.08 -7.65
N ILE A 222 4.78 19.93 -7.43
CA ILE A 222 3.56 19.57 -6.69
C ILE A 222 2.86 18.43 -7.44
N ARG A 223 3.05 17.19 -6.97
CA ARG A 223 2.50 15.98 -7.60
C ARG A 223 1.52 15.31 -6.63
N GLY A 224 0.29 15.11 -7.09
CA GLY A 224 -0.81 14.52 -6.33
C GLY A 224 -2.16 14.91 -6.93
N THR A 225 -3.24 14.25 -6.54
CA THR A 225 -4.59 14.63 -6.99
C THR A 225 -5.03 15.92 -6.27
N PRO A 226 -5.35 17.02 -6.98
CA PRO A 226 -5.81 18.26 -6.34
C PRO A 226 -7.12 18.03 -5.59
N GLY A 227 -7.20 18.46 -4.33
CA GLY A 227 -8.44 18.41 -3.52
C GLY A 227 -8.35 17.60 -2.22
N LEU A 228 -7.27 16.85 -1.99
CA LEU A 228 -6.99 16.18 -0.71
C LEU A 228 -5.59 16.55 -0.20
N GLY A 229 -5.34 17.86 -0.06
CA GLY A 229 -4.25 18.32 0.79
C GLY A 229 -4.61 18.05 2.24
N ILE A 230 -4.26 16.87 2.77
CA ILE A 230 -4.24 16.68 4.22
C ILE A 230 -3.10 17.54 4.74
N LYS A 231 -3.39 18.81 5.04
CA LYS A 231 -2.55 19.59 5.95
C LYS A 231 -2.68 18.95 7.32
N TYR A 232 -1.69 18.18 7.73
CA TYR A 232 -1.53 17.78 9.12
C TYR A 232 -1.15 19.03 9.94
N PRO A 233 -1.98 19.48 10.92
CA PRO A 233 -1.57 20.51 11.85
C PRO A 233 -0.80 19.83 13.00
N CYS A 234 0.42 19.36 12.72
CA CYS A 234 1.38 18.99 13.77
C CYS A 234 2.61 19.90 13.74
N CYS A 235 2.55 21.02 13.04
CA CYS A 235 3.59 22.05 13.02
C CYS A 235 3.41 23.03 14.18
N ASN A 236 3.93 22.67 15.37
CA ASN A 236 4.52 23.59 16.35
C ASN A 236 4.84 22.84 17.65
N LEU A 237 5.93 22.08 17.66
CA LEU A 237 6.76 22.04 18.86
C LEU A 237 8.15 22.52 18.46
N LYS A 238 8.37 23.82 18.65
CA LYS A 238 9.72 24.34 18.80
C LYS A 238 10.32 23.61 19.99
N TYR A 239 11.40 22.88 19.75
CA TYR A 239 12.31 22.47 20.82
C TYR A 239 12.78 23.75 21.53
N LEU A 240 12.36 23.93 22.77
CA LEU A 240 13.00 24.85 23.71
C LEU A 240 14.40 24.29 23.97
N HIS A 241 15.38 24.87 23.28
CA HIS A 241 16.78 24.75 23.66
C HIS A 241 16.94 25.49 24.99
N VAL A 242 17.07 24.74 26.09
CA VAL A 242 17.57 25.27 27.37
C VAL A 242 19.08 25.08 27.32
N SER A 243 19.82 26.18 27.15
CA SER A 243 21.28 26.18 27.30
C SER A 243 21.65 25.94 28.77
N PRO A 244 22.65 25.09 29.07
CA PRO A 244 23.28 25.10 30.38
C PRO A 244 24.26 26.28 30.49
N HIS A 245 24.32 26.84 31.69
CA HIS A 245 25.19 27.95 32.12
C HIS A 245 26.68 27.65 31.96
#